data_AF-A0A4V6X8J1-F1
#
_entry.id   AF-A0A4V6X8J1-F1
#
_cell.length_a   1.000
_cell.length_b   1.000
_cell.length_c   1.000
_cell.angle_alpha   90.00
_cell.angle_beta   90.00
_cell.angle_gamma   90.00
#
_symmetry.space_group_name_H-M   'P 1'
#
loop_
_entity.id
_entity.type
_entity.pdbx_description
1 polymer ?
#
loop_
_entity_poly.entity_id
_entity_poly.type
_entity_poly.pdbx_seq_one_letter_code
_entity_poly.pdbx_strand_id
1 'polypeptide(L)' 'MLKWSVILLIIALVAGIFGFFGIVEAAASIAKVLFFIFLVLFVISLFTGRKRSF' A
#
# COMPACT_ATOMS: atom_id res chain seq x y z
N MET A 1 18.63 -18.76 11.80
CA MET A 1 17.60 -18.06 10.99
C MET A 1 16.48 -17.51 11.87
N LEU A 2 15.76 -18.36 12.62
CA LEU A 2 14.63 -17.94 13.48
C LEU A 2 14.96 -16.86 14.53
N LYS A 3 16.15 -16.89 15.14
CA LYS A 3 16.58 -15.85 16.11
C LYS A 3 16.61 -14.45 15.50
N TRP A 4 17.11 -14.33 14.27
CA TRP A 4 17.19 -13.05 13.56
C TRP A 4 15.82 -12.55 13.12
N SER A 5 14.93 -13.43 12.64
CA SER A 5 13.55 -13.05 12.29
C SER A 5 12.77 -12.54 13.50
N VAL A 6 12.92 -13.17 14.67
CA VAL A 6 12.27 -12.71 15.91
C VAL A 6 12.81 -11.34 16.35
N ILE A 7 14.12 -11.12 16.22
CA ILE A 7 14.73 -9.82 16.52
C ILE A 7 14.19 -8.73 15.58
N LEU A 8 14.13 -8.99 14.27
CA LEU A 8 13.56 -8.05 13.30
C LEU A 8 12.08 -7.77 13.54
N LEU A 9 11.32 -8.77 13.98
CA LEU A 9 9.91 -8.61 14.34
C LEU A 9 9.73 -7.69 15.54
N ILE A 10 10.56 -7.82 16.57
CA ILE A 10 10.54 -6.94 17.74
C ILE A 10 10.95 -5.52 17.33
N ILE A 11 11.99 -5.36 16.52
CA ILE A 11 12.43 -4.05 16.02
C ILE A 11 11.31 -3.38 15.21
N ALA A 12 10.62 -4.11 14.35
CA ALA A 12 9.51 -3.57 13.55
C ALA A 12 8.33 -3.12 14.43
N LEU A 13 7.99 -3.89 15.47
CA LEU A 13 6.95 -3.52 16.44
C LEU A 13 7.32 -2.25 17.22
N VAL A 14 8.54 -2.20 17.75
CA VAL A 14 9.04 -1.03 18.50
C VAL A 14 9.08 0.19 17.58
N ALA A 15 9.66 0.07 16.38
CA ALA A 15 9.68 1.16 15.41
C ALA A 15 8.27 1.63 15.05
N GLY A 16 7.32 0.70 14.87
CA GLY A 16 5.89 0.93 14.68
C GLY A 16 5.26 1.79 15.77
N ILE A 17 5.54 1.46 17.04
CA ILE A 17 5.00 2.15 18.22
C ILE A 17 5.68 3.50 18.45
N PHE A 18 6.96 3.67 18.12
CA PHE A 18 7.72 4.89 18.46
C PHE A 18 7.83 5.93 17.35
N GLY A 19 7.78 5.55 16.07
CA GLY A 19 8.34 6.41 15.01
C GLY A 19 7.45 6.71 13.81
N PHE A 20 6.42 5.90 13.54
CA PHE A 20 5.74 5.99 12.24
C PHE A 20 4.51 6.89 12.22
N PHE A 21 4.05 7.42 13.35
CA PHE A 21 2.78 8.18 13.39
C PHE A 21 2.76 9.40 12.46
N GLY A 22 3.87 10.15 12.32
CA GLY A 22 3.92 11.32 11.41
C GLY A 22 4.08 10.98 9.93
N ILE A 23 4.71 9.85 9.60
CA ILE A 23 4.94 9.42 8.21
C ILE A 23 3.69 8.73 7.66
N VAL A 24 2.92 8.07 8.52
CA VAL A 24 1.67 7.39 8.15
C VAL A 24 0.64 8.35 7.58
N GLU A 25 0.51 9.57 8.12
CA GLU A 25 -0.43 10.56 7.56
C GLU A 25 -0.03 11.03 6.16
N ALA A 26 1.26 11.34 5.96
CA ALA A 26 1.79 11.72 4.65
C ALA A 26 1.67 10.56 3.64
N ALA A 27 2.03 9.34 4.03
CA ALA A 27 1.90 8.14 3.20
C ALA A 27 0.43 7.82 2.88
N ALA A 28 -0.48 7.99 3.84
CA ALA A 28 -1.92 7.80 3.63
C ALA A 28 -2.49 8.79 2.62
N SER A 29 -1.98 10.03 2.58
CA SER A 29 -2.39 11.01 1.56
C SER A 29 -2.00 10.57 0.15
N ILE A 30 -0.76 10.07 -0.03
CA ILE A 30 -0.25 9.59 -1.33
C ILE A 30 -0.97 8.31 -1.76
N ALA A 31 -1.23 7.40 -0.82
CA ALA A 31 -1.97 6.16 -1.08
C ALA A 31 -3.40 6.43 -1.57
N LYS A 32 -4.09 7.44 -1.02
CA LYS A 32 -5.43 7.84 -1.48
C LYS A 32 -5.42 8.29 -2.94
N VAL A 33 -4.42 9.07 -3.35
CA VAL A 33 -4.28 9.53 -4.74
C VAL A 33 -4.03 8.35 -5.67
N LEU A 34 -3.10 7.45 -5.33
CA LEU A 34 -2.83 6.24 -6.12
C LEU A 34 -4.06 5.33 -6.23
N PHE A 35 -4.79 5.14 -5.13
CA PHE A 35 -6.02 4.34 -5.12
C PHE A 35 -7.08 4.92 -6.05
N PHE A 36 -7.24 6.24 -6.07
CA PHE A 36 -8.18 6.90 -6.96
C PHE A 36 -7.78 6.75 -8.44
N ILE A 37 -6.49 6.91 -8.76
CA ILE A 37 -5.96 6.66 -10.11
C ILE A 37 -6.21 5.21 -10.52
N PHE A 38 -5.91 4.25 -9.64
CA PHE A 38 -6.17 2.84 -9.88
C PHE A 38 -7.66 2.57 -10.12
N LEU A 39 -8.55 3.18 -9.34
CA LEU A 39 -9.99 3.04 -9.50
C LEU A 39 -10.46 3.57 -10.85
N VAL A 40 -10.01 4.76 -11.26
CA VAL A 40 -10.32 5.33 -12.58
C VAL A 40 -9.83 4.40 -13.70
N LEU A 41 -8.58 3.94 -13.63
CA LEU A 41 -8.03 3.00 -14.61
C LEU A 41 -8.77 1.65 -14.60
N PHE A 42 -9.17 1.16 -13.43
CA PHE A 42 -9.94 -0.07 -13.28
C PHE A 42 -11.32 0.05 -13.93
N VAL A 43 -12.01 1.18 -13.73
CA VAL A 43 -13.28 1.48 -14.38
C VAL A 43 -13.11 1.57 -15.89
N ILE A 44 -12.08 2.29 -16.38
CA ILE A 44 -11.75 2.35 -17.81
C ILE A 44 -11.45 0.95 -18.36
N SER A 45 -10.71 0.14 -17.61
CA SER A 45 -10.36 -1.24 -17.96
C SER A 45 -11.57 -2.16 -17.96
N LEU A 46 -12.56 -1.97 -17.09
CA LEU A 46 -13.81 -2.73 -17.13
C LEU A 46 -14.62 -2.42 -18.39
N PHE A 47 -14.69 -1.14 -18.79
CA PHE A 47 -15.41 -0.75 -20.00
C PHE A 47 -14.64 -1.08 -21.29
N THR A 48 -13.32 -0.95 -21.29
CA THR A 48 -12.43 -1.24 -22.43
C THR A 48 -12.12 -2.73 -22.55
N GLY A 49 -12.01 -3.45 -21.44
CA GLY A 49 -11.74 -4.89 -21.36
C GLY A 49 -12.91 -5.74 -21.85
N ARG A 50 -14.14 -5.23 -21.77
CA ARG A 50 -15.30 -5.81 -22.46
C ARG A 50 -15.24 -5.63 -23.99
N LYS A 51 -14.34 -4.78 -24.48
CA LYS A 51 -14.02 -4.57 -25.90
C LYS A 51 -12.64 -5.12 -26.29
N ARG A 52 -12.19 -6.21 -25.68
CA ARG A 52 -11.20 -7.08 -26.36
C ARG A 52 -11.91 -7.70 -27.56
N SER A 53 -11.79 -6.93 -28.66
CA SER A 53 -12.10 -7.29 -30.03
C SER A 53 -11.73 -8.74 -30.31
N PHE A 54 -12.66 -9.41 -30.98
CA PHE A 54 -12.39 -10.47 -31.94
C PHE A 54 -11.17 -10.17 -32.83
#